data_AF-A0A956CUI7-F1
#
_entry.id   AF-A0A956CUI7-F1
#
_cell.length_a   1.000
_cell.length_b   1.000
_cell.length_c   1.000
_cell.angle_alpha   90.00
_cell.angle_beta   90.00
_cell.angle_gamma   90.00
#
_symmetry.space_group_name_H-M   'P 1'
#
loop_
_entity.id
_entity.type
_entity.pdbx_description
1 polymer ?
#
loop_
_entity_poly.entity_id
_entity_poly.type
_entity_poly.pdbx_seq_one_letter_code
_entity_poly.pdbx_strand_id
1 'polypeptide(L)'
;MSTFDDDLERDDTRLLGMHIGYVVDRRDPEQLGRVRVCIPGLVEPASAWAFPLGTGGGGARDHGLFAVPPDGAEVAVWFRLGDVDAPHYLCAHWGKPRGHSEVPEEAQKDPPDNR
;
A
#
# COMPACT_ATOMS: atom_id res chain seq x y z
N MET A 1 22.56 30.49 -5.56
CA MET A 1 21.46 30.11 -4.64
C MET A 1 20.98 28.76 -5.12
N SER A 2 21.21 27.72 -4.31
CA SER A 2 20.78 26.36 -4.60
C SER A 2 19.26 26.33 -4.47
N THR A 3 18.54 26.04 -5.55
CA THR A 3 17.06 25.96 -5.60
C THR A 3 16.54 24.64 -5.05
N PHE A 4 17.36 23.93 -4.28
CA PHE A 4 16.93 22.72 -3.60
C PHE A 4 16.21 23.16 -2.34
N ASP A 5 14.92 22.86 -2.34
CA ASP A 5 13.98 23.06 -1.26
C ASP A 5 14.41 22.15 -0.10
N ASP A 6 15.35 22.64 0.73
CA ASP A 6 15.86 21.97 1.93
C ASP A 6 14.93 22.19 3.15
N ASP A 7 13.74 22.75 2.94
CA ASP A 7 12.73 23.08 3.97
C ASP A 7 11.85 21.88 4.37
N LEU A 8 12.39 20.65 4.35
CA LEU A 8 11.69 19.51 4.94
C LEU A 8 11.84 19.54 6.46
N GLU A 9 10.79 19.91 7.18
CA GLU A 9 10.80 19.82 8.63
C GLU A 9 10.85 18.36 9.09
N ARG A 10 11.27 18.14 10.34
CA ARG A 10 11.46 16.79 10.90
C ARG A 10 10.17 15.96 10.85
N ASP A 11 9.00 16.59 10.89
CA ASP A 11 7.71 15.90 10.77
C ASP A 11 7.35 15.60 9.30
N ASP A 12 7.76 16.43 8.34
CA ASP A 12 7.56 16.18 6.90
C ASP A 12 8.37 14.97 6.43
N THR A 13 9.58 14.78 6.98
CA THR A 13 10.41 13.62 6.63
C THR A 13 9.77 12.28 7.01
N ARG A 14 8.86 12.26 8.00
CA ARG A 14 8.15 11.02 8.37
C ARG A 14 7.22 10.55 7.28
N LEU A 15 6.65 11.46 6.50
CA LEU A 15 5.72 11.15 5.41
C LEU A 15 6.43 10.64 4.14
N LEU A 16 7.76 10.78 4.08
CA LEU A 16 8.58 10.27 2.99
C LEU A 16 8.87 8.76 3.12
N GLY A 17 8.55 8.16 4.27
CA GLY A 17 8.77 6.74 4.55
C GLY A 17 7.69 5.81 4.01
N MET A 18 7.95 4.51 4.14
CA MET A 18 6.91 3.48 4.00
C MET A 18 6.14 3.34 5.31
N HIS A 19 4.82 3.31 5.21
CA HIS A 19 3.91 3.04 6.32
C HIS A 19 3.20 1.71 6.12
N ILE A 20 2.80 1.04 7.20
CA ILE A 20 1.91 -0.12 7.13
C ILE A 20 0.53 0.31 7.63
N GLY A 21 -0.49 0.04 6.83
CA GLY A 21 -1.89 0.24 7.17
C GLY A 21 -2.73 -0.94 6.73
N TYR A 22 -4.04 -0.85 6.95
CA TYR A 22 -4.99 -1.86 6.52
C TYR A 22 -6.13 -1.26 5.70
N VAL A 23 -6.61 -2.01 4.72
CA VAL A 23 -7.71 -1.58 3.85
C VAL A 23 -9.00 -1.45 4.65
N VAL A 24 -9.68 -0.32 4.51
CA VAL A 24 -10.98 -0.04 5.14
C VAL A 24 -12.10 0.19 4.14
N ASP A 25 -11.79 0.47 2.87
CA ASP A 25 -12.77 0.49 1.79
C ASP A 25 -12.11 0.19 0.44
N ARG A 26 -12.66 -0.74 -0.32
CA ARG A 26 -12.22 -1.09 -1.68
C ARG A 26 -13.23 -0.77 -2.78
N ARG A 27 -14.34 -0.10 -2.45
CA ARG A 27 -15.42 0.23 -3.41
C ARG A 27 -15.10 1.49 -4.20
N ASP A 28 -14.01 1.44 -4.96
CA ASP A 28 -13.54 2.55 -5.77
C ASP A 28 -14.60 2.97 -6.81
N PRO A 29 -15.17 4.19 -6.71
CA PRO A 29 -16.19 4.65 -7.65
C PRO A 29 -15.66 4.79 -9.09
N GLU A 30 -14.35 4.94 -9.27
CA GLU A 30 -13.73 5.06 -10.60
C GLU A 30 -13.26 3.71 -11.17
N GLN A 31 -13.40 2.62 -10.41
CA GLN A 31 -13.04 1.26 -10.85
C GLN A 31 -11.55 1.14 -11.26
N LEU A 32 -10.67 1.93 -10.67
CA LEU A 32 -9.22 1.93 -10.92
C LEU A 32 -8.46 0.97 -10.00
N GLY A 33 -9.17 0.33 -9.06
CA GLY A 33 -8.59 -0.56 -8.07
C GLY A 33 -7.97 0.19 -6.88
N ARG A 34 -8.36 1.45 -6.66
CA ARG A 34 -7.92 2.21 -5.49
C ARG A 34 -8.55 1.66 -4.22
N VAL A 35 -7.89 1.88 -3.09
CA VAL A 35 -8.41 1.53 -1.76
C VAL A 35 -8.28 2.70 -0.81
N ARG A 36 -9.13 2.76 0.21
CA ARG A 36 -8.92 3.62 1.37
C ARG A 36 -8.26 2.79 2.45
N VAL A 37 -7.28 3.38 3.13
CA VAL A 37 -6.44 2.71 4.11
C VAL A 37 -6.51 3.45 5.44
N CYS A 38 -6.55 2.72 6.54
CA CYS A 38 -6.27 3.27 7.86
C CYS A 38 -4.81 2.98 8.22
N ILE A 39 -4.08 4.01 8.65
CA ILE A 39 -2.70 3.89 9.14
C ILE A 39 -2.74 4.34 10.61
N PRO A 40 -2.75 3.41 11.57
CA PRO A 40 -2.89 3.75 12.98
C PRO A 40 -1.89 4.82 13.44
N GLY A 41 -2.40 5.87 14.07
CA GLY A 41 -1.60 6.99 14.57
C GLY A 41 -1.07 7.95 13.50
N LEU A 42 -1.45 7.80 12.23
CA LEU A 42 -1.08 8.73 11.14
C LEU A 42 -2.28 9.16 10.29
N VAL A 43 -3.08 8.21 9.79
CA VAL A 43 -4.25 8.47 8.96
C VAL A 43 -5.42 7.65 9.48
N GLU A 44 -6.39 8.33 10.08
CA GLU A 44 -7.58 7.73 10.68
C GLU A 44 -8.83 8.60 10.38
N PRO A 45 -10.01 7.99 10.18
CA PRO A 45 -10.25 6.55 10.09
C PRO A 45 -9.91 5.96 8.72
N ALA A 46 -9.68 6.80 7.70
CA ALA A 46 -9.48 6.37 6.32
C ALA A 46 -8.81 7.46 5.47
N SER A 47 -7.84 7.07 4.66
CA SER A 47 -7.14 7.93 3.71
C SER A 47 -8.04 8.42 2.57
N ALA A 48 -7.50 9.33 1.76
CA ALA A 48 -7.90 9.50 0.37
C ALA A 48 -7.75 8.17 -0.42
N TRP A 49 -8.30 8.10 -1.64
CA TRP A 49 -8.17 6.90 -2.48
C TRP A 49 -6.71 6.66 -2.88
N ALA A 50 -6.11 5.61 -2.30
CA ALA A 50 -4.74 5.23 -2.56
C ALA A 50 -4.61 4.50 -3.89
N PHE A 51 -3.69 4.95 -4.73
CA PHE A 51 -3.42 4.31 -6.01
C PHE A 51 -2.54 3.07 -5.84
N PRO A 52 -2.82 1.96 -6.56
CA PRO A 52 -1.92 0.82 -6.55
C PRO A 52 -0.57 1.19 -7.19
N LEU A 53 0.52 0.94 -6.48
CA LEU A 53 1.87 0.81 -7.04
C LEU A 53 1.95 -0.61 -7.59
N GLY A 54 1.95 -0.76 -8.91
CA GLY A 54 1.78 -2.07 -9.55
C GLY A 54 2.82 -3.11 -9.11
N THR A 55 2.36 -4.32 -8.79
CA THR A 55 3.21 -5.50 -8.52
C THR A 55 3.55 -6.32 -9.78
N GLY A 56 3.19 -5.85 -10.97
CA GLY A 56 3.47 -6.56 -12.21
C GLY A 56 2.96 -5.89 -13.49
N GLY A 57 2.71 -4.58 -13.45
CA GLY A 57 2.21 -3.78 -14.56
C GLY A 57 0.96 -2.97 -14.20
N GLY A 58 0.47 -2.24 -15.19
CA GLY A 58 -0.43 -1.09 -15.08
C GLY A 58 0.11 0.05 -15.97
N GLY A 59 -0.55 1.19 -16.03
CA GLY A 59 -0.03 2.38 -16.75
C GLY A 59 -0.07 2.29 -18.29
N ALA A 60 -0.46 1.15 -18.86
CA ALA A 60 -0.73 0.95 -20.27
C ALA A 60 -1.94 0.03 -20.45
N ARG A 61 -2.59 0.11 -21.61
CA ARG A 61 -3.74 -0.72 -21.97
C ARG A 61 -3.38 -2.21 -21.91
N ASP A 62 -4.23 -3.00 -21.27
CA ASP A 62 -4.16 -4.47 -21.20
C ASP A 62 -2.83 -5.02 -20.67
N HIS A 63 -2.15 -4.25 -19.81
CA HIS A 63 -0.87 -4.63 -19.22
C HIS A 63 -0.95 -4.64 -17.69
N GLY A 64 -0.46 -5.72 -17.08
CA GLY A 64 -0.25 -5.82 -15.64
C GLY A 64 -1.18 -6.75 -14.89
N LEU A 65 -1.00 -6.77 -13.57
CA LEU A 65 -1.83 -7.53 -12.64
C LEU A 65 -2.83 -6.59 -11.95
N PHE A 66 -4.11 -6.82 -12.19
CA PHE A 66 -5.18 -6.11 -11.49
C PHE A 66 -5.62 -6.92 -10.26
N ALA A 67 -4.97 -6.67 -9.12
CA ALA A 67 -5.26 -7.34 -7.85
C ALA A 67 -5.53 -6.29 -6.76
N VAL A 68 -6.78 -6.18 -6.34
CA VAL A 68 -7.20 -5.26 -5.28
C VAL A 68 -7.30 -6.05 -3.97
N PRO A 69 -6.61 -5.66 -2.88
CA PRO A 69 -6.66 -6.36 -1.59
C PRO A 69 -8.04 -6.27 -0.90
N PRO A 70 -8.49 -7.31 -0.19
CA PRO A 70 -9.77 -7.29 0.52
C PRO A 70 -9.75 -6.32 1.72
N ASP A 71 -10.93 -5.96 2.24
CA ASP A 71 -11.04 -5.17 3.46
C ASP A 71 -10.32 -5.89 4.62
N GLY A 72 -9.57 -5.13 5.41
CA GLY A 72 -8.74 -5.62 6.50
C GLY A 72 -7.35 -6.14 6.10
N ALA A 73 -7.05 -6.26 4.80
CA ALA A 73 -5.72 -6.65 4.35
C ALA A 73 -4.67 -5.58 4.67
N GLU A 74 -3.49 -6.01 5.12
CA GLU A 74 -2.35 -5.11 5.32
C GLU A 74 -1.76 -4.67 3.97
N VAL A 75 -1.44 -3.38 3.88
CA VAL A 75 -0.80 -2.76 2.71
C VAL A 75 0.33 -1.85 3.14
N ALA A 76 1.39 -1.83 2.35
CA ALA A 76 2.43 -0.82 2.46
C ALA A 76 1.97 0.45 1.74
N VAL A 77 2.12 1.61 2.38
CA VAL A 77 1.63 2.90 1.89
C VAL A 77 2.77 3.91 1.83
N TRP A 78 2.81 4.67 0.74
CA TRP A 78 3.67 5.85 0.57
C TRP A 78 2.82 7.06 0.20
N PHE A 79 3.30 8.23 0.60
CA PHE A 79 2.73 9.51 0.25
C PHE A 79 3.58 10.16 -0.83
N ARG A 80 2.96 10.50 -1.98
CA ARG A 80 3.71 11.05 -3.12
C ARG A 80 4.38 12.36 -2.70
N LEU A 81 5.71 12.37 -2.66
CA LEU A 81 6.50 13.53 -2.18
C LEU A 81 6.12 13.96 -0.75
N GLY A 82 5.66 13.02 0.10
CA GLY A 82 5.23 13.32 1.46
C GLY A 82 3.81 13.89 1.58
N ASP A 83 3.08 14.08 0.49
CA ASP A 83 1.69 14.55 0.52
C ASP A 83 0.73 13.45 1.01
N VAL A 84 0.23 13.61 2.25
CA VAL A 84 -0.67 12.66 2.91
C VAL A 84 -1.99 12.43 2.14
N ASP A 85 -2.41 13.42 1.34
CA ASP A 85 -3.61 13.34 0.50
C ASP A 85 -3.35 12.66 -0.86
N ALA A 86 -2.09 12.31 -1.16
CA ALA A 86 -1.68 11.57 -2.35
C ALA A 86 -1.12 10.15 -2.02
N PRO A 87 -1.90 9.27 -1.35
CA PRO A 87 -1.43 7.96 -0.97
C PRO A 87 -1.31 7.00 -2.16
N HIS A 88 -0.33 6.10 -2.09
CA HIS A 88 -0.17 4.97 -2.99
C HIS A 88 0.15 3.73 -2.18
N TYR A 89 -0.26 2.54 -2.66
CA TYR A 89 -0.13 1.32 -1.88
C TYR A 89 0.49 0.15 -2.66
N LEU A 90 1.11 -0.77 -1.94
CA LEU A 90 1.53 -2.10 -2.40
C LEU A 90 0.93 -3.15 -1.46
N CYS A 91 0.64 -4.36 -1.94
CA CYS A 91 0.34 -5.48 -1.04
C CYS A 91 1.50 -5.67 -0.04
N ALA A 92 1.20 -5.83 1.24
CA ALA A 92 2.21 -5.99 2.28
C ALA A 92 2.82 -7.40 2.31
N HIS A 93 3.64 -7.66 3.33
CA HIS A 93 4.25 -8.96 3.57
C HIS A 93 3.21 -10.02 3.94
N TRP A 94 3.55 -11.29 3.70
CA TRP A 94 2.80 -12.41 4.24
C TRP A 94 2.95 -12.46 5.77
N GLY A 95 1.83 -12.52 6.48
CA GLY A 95 1.78 -12.60 7.93
C GLY A 95 1.18 -13.91 8.44
N LYS A 96 1.00 -13.93 9.76
CA LYS A 96 0.19 -14.93 10.46
C LYS A 96 -0.89 -14.25 11.31
N PRO A 97 -1.80 -13.45 10.72
CA PRO A 97 -2.86 -12.80 11.48
C PRO A 97 -3.65 -13.85 12.26
N ARG A 98 -3.79 -13.62 13.57
CA ARG A 98 -4.46 -14.55 14.49
C ARG A 98 -3.90 -15.98 14.46
N GLY A 99 -2.62 -16.14 14.10
CA GLY A 99 -1.93 -17.43 14.06
C GLY A 99 -2.11 -18.25 12.77
N HIS A 100 -2.91 -17.77 11.80
CA HIS A 100 -3.13 -18.47 10.54
C HIS A 100 -2.22 -17.92 9.44
N SER A 101 -1.52 -18.79 8.72
CA SER A 101 -0.64 -18.39 7.62
C SER A 101 -1.43 -17.82 6.45
N GLU A 102 -1.03 -16.65 5.97
CA GLU A 102 -1.54 -16.08 4.72
C GLU A 102 -0.81 -16.65 3.48
N VAL A 103 0.38 -17.22 3.66
CA VAL A 103 1.15 -17.82 2.56
C VAL A 103 0.31 -18.91 1.88
N PRO A 104 0.20 -18.93 0.54
CA PRO A 104 -0.53 -19.98 -0.18
C PRO A 104 -0.06 -21.38 0.23
N GLU A 105 -0.99 -22.32 0.40
CA GLU A 105 -0.70 -23.66 0.91
C GLU A 105 0.39 -24.37 0.10
N GLU A 106 0.37 -24.23 -1.22
CA GLU A 106 1.35 -24.81 -2.14
C GLU A 106 2.78 -24.26 -1.94
N ALA A 107 2.91 -23.09 -1.32
CA ALA A 107 4.17 -22.43 -1.04
C ALA A 107 4.67 -22.65 0.41
N GLN A 108 3.87 -23.28 1.27
CA GLN A 108 4.23 -23.61 2.65
C GLN A 108 5.13 -24.85 2.73
N LYS A 109 6.31 -24.76 2.10
CA LYS A 109 7.37 -25.79 2.06
C LYS A 109 8.55 -25.38 2.95
N ASP A 110 9.51 -26.29 3.15
CA ASP A 110 10.81 -26.02 3.78
C ASP A 110 11.96 -26.32 2.80
N PRO A 111 12.66 -25.30 2.27
CA PRO A 111 12.38 -23.87 2.42
C PRO A 111 11.08 -23.45 1.70
N PRO A 112 10.47 -22.29 2.03
CA PRO A 112 9.30 -21.79 1.31
C PRO A 112 9.60 -21.62 -0.18
N ASP A 113 8.81 -22.27 -1.04
CA ASP A 113 9.03 -22.28 -2.49
C ASP A 113 7.69 -22.42 -3.23
N ASN A 114 7.52 -21.64 -4.30
CA ASN A 114 6.35 -21.69 -5.17
C ASN A 114 6.52 -22.65 -6.37
N ARG A 115 7.56 -23.49 -6.35
CA ARG A 115 7.88 -24.51 -7.37
C ARG A 115 7.72 -25.94 -6.89
#